data_AF-A0A832Z016-F1
#
_entry.id   AF-A0A832Z016-F1
#
_cell.length_a   1.000
_cell.length_b   1.000
_cell.length_c   1.000
_cell.angle_alpha   90.00
_cell.angle_beta   90.00
_cell.angle_gamma   90.00
#
_symmetry.space_group_name_H-M   'P 1'
#
loop_
_entity.id
_entity.type
_entity.pdbx_description
1 polymer ?
#
loop_
_entity_poly.entity_id
_entity_poly.type
_entity_poly.pdbx_seq_one_letter_code
_entity_poly.pdbx_strand_id
1 'polypeptide(L)'
;MPMQSYECENPPCIHVVTDKDQRIFAVFVEDWDGNIIFVRAEDILKAADMIRQLIDDNYREAEASQIDYLARRYLNAEPVEE
;
A
#
# COMPACT_ATOMS: atom_id res chain seq x y z
N MET A 1 25.37 7.09 -5.76
CA MET A 1 25.03 6.49 -4.45
C MET A 1 24.53 5.09 -4.77
N PRO A 2 25.04 4.02 -4.15
CA PRO A 2 24.58 2.68 -4.49
C PRO A 2 23.08 2.60 -4.20
N MET A 3 22.31 2.13 -5.18
CA MET A 3 20.92 1.73 -4.97
C MET A 3 20.95 0.64 -3.90
N GLN A 4 20.56 0.98 -2.67
CA GLN A 4 20.25 -0.05 -1.68
C GLN A 4 19.11 -0.87 -2.29
N SER A 5 19.40 -2.12 -2.63
CA SER A 5 18.38 -3.12 -2.94
C SER A 5 17.59 -3.33 -1.66
N TYR A 6 16.48 -2.58 -1.53
CA TYR A 6 15.51 -2.81 -0.48
C TYR A 6 14.74 -4.07 -0.87
N GLU A 7 15.10 -5.20 -0.27
CA GLU A 7 14.33 -6.43 -0.40
C GLU A 7 13.11 -6.32 0.52
N CYS A 8 11.92 -6.45 -0.06
CA CYS A 8 10.67 -6.43 0.67
C CYS A 8 10.56 -7.71 1.50
N GLU A 9 10.82 -7.63 2.81
CA GLU A 9 10.77 -8.81 3.69
C GLU A 9 9.34 -9.30 3.95
N ASN A 10 8.33 -8.42 3.83
CA ASN A 10 6.90 -8.74 3.98
C ASN A 10 6.06 -7.92 2.98
N PRO A 11 5.75 -8.47 1.80
CA PRO A 11 4.80 -7.87 0.88
C PRO A 11 3.40 -7.71 1.51
N PRO A 12 2.55 -6.77 1.06
CA PRO A 12 2.83 -5.80 0.01
C PRO A 12 3.71 -4.62 0.47
N CYS A 13 4.75 -4.29 -0.30
CA CYS A 13 5.63 -3.13 -0.02
C CYS A 13 5.31 -1.95 -0.93
N ILE A 14 5.36 -0.73 -0.37
CA ILE A 14 5.23 0.52 -1.12
C ILE A 14 6.64 1.06 -1.42
N HIS A 15 6.97 1.17 -2.70
CA HIS A 15 8.26 1.66 -3.20
C HIS A 15 8.12 3.03 -3.83
N VAL A 16 8.95 3.98 -3.41
CA VAL A 16 9.03 5.32 -4.04
C VAL A 16 10.37 5.45 -4.76
N VAL A 17 10.32 5.48 -6.09
CA VAL A 17 11.51 5.55 -6.93
C VAL A 17 11.65 6.97 -7.48
N THR A 18 12.87 7.52 -7.46
CA THR A 18 13.17 8.87 -7.94
C THR A 18 14.28 8.84 -9.00
N ASP A 19 14.11 9.64 -10.04
CA ASP A 19 15.18 9.98 -10.99
C ASP A 19 15.54 11.46 -10.77
N LYS A 20 16.76 11.69 -10.29
CA LYS A 20 17.25 13.03 -9.94
C LYS A 20 17.56 13.87 -11.17
N ASP A 21 18.05 13.26 -12.24
CA ASP A 21 18.45 13.96 -13.45
C ASP A 21 17.22 14.48 -14.20
N GLN A 22 16.17 13.66 -14.25
CA GLN A 22 14.89 14.04 -14.84
C GLN A 22 13.96 14.79 -13.86
N ARG A 23 14.28 14.80 -12.57
CA ARG A 23 13.45 15.37 -11.49
C ARG A 23 12.03 14.78 -11.45
N ILE A 24 11.93 13.47 -11.64
CA ILE A 24 10.67 12.72 -11.61
C ILE A 24 10.67 11.68 -10.49
N PHE A 25 9.48 11.24 -10.12
CA PHE A 25 9.30 10.13 -9.19
C PHE A 25 8.08 9.29 -9.59
N ALA A 26 8.05 8.04 -9.13
CA ALA A 26 6.92 7.14 -9.28
C ALA A 26 6.75 6.29 -8.01
N VAL A 27 5.53 5.85 -7.75
CA VAL A 27 5.21 4.98 -6.61
C VAL A 27 4.73 3.64 -7.14
N PHE A 28 5.21 2.57 -6.52
CA PHE A 28 4.86 1.20 -6.87
C PHE A 28 4.45 0.42 -5.63
N VAL A 29 3.57 -0.56 -5.81
CA VAL A 29 3.25 -1.57 -4.80
C VAL A 29 3.73 -2.91 -5.33
N GLU A 30 4.54 -3.61 -4.55
CA GLU A 30 4.95 -4.98 -4.82
C GLU A 30 4.04 -5.93 -4.03
N ASP A 31 3.43 -6.92 -4.69
CA ASP A 31 2.61 -7.94 -4.02
C ASP A 31 3.40 -9.20 -3.64
N TRP A 32 2.72 -10.20 -3.06
CA TRP A 32 3.32 -11.47 -2.63
C TRP A 32 3.85 -12.33 -3.79
N ASP A 33 3.38 -12.10 -5.01
CA ASP A 33 3.84 -12.78 -6.23
C ASP A 33 5.02 -12.05 -6.88
N GLY A 34 5.47 -10.92 -6.31
CA GLY A 34 6.52 -10.06 -6.86
C GLY A 34 6.06 -9.18 -8.03
N ASN A 35 4.75 -9.02 -8.23
CA ASN A 35 4.24 -8.11 -9.25
C ASN A 35 4.41 -6.66 -8.79
N ILE A 36 5.03 -5.84 -9.63
CA ILE A 36 5.22 -4.41 -9.38
C ILE A 36 4.09 -3.63 -10.05
N ILE A 37 3.18 -3.09 -9.24
CA ILE A 37 1.99 -2.35 -9.67
C ILE A 37 2.24 -0.85 -9.50
N PHE A 38 2.12 -0.08 -10.58
CA PHE A 38 2.19 1.38 -10.50
C PHE A 38 0.95 1.96 -9.80
N VAL A 39 1.17 2.86 -8.85
CA VAL A 39 0.10 3.59 -8.16
C VAL A 39 0.35 5.08 -8.27
N ARG A 40 -0.69 5.86 -8.58
CA ARG A 40 -0.57 7.32 -8.62
C ARG A 40 -0.40 7.85 -7.21
N ALA A 41 0.56 8.77 -7.04
CA ALA A 41 0.81 9.41 -5.75
C ALA A 41 -0.43 10.15 -5.21
N GLU A 42 -1.27 10.71 -6.08
CA GLU A 42 -2.51 11.39 -5.67
C GLU A 42 -3.48 10.44 -4.94
N ASP A 43 -3.61 9.20 -5.39
CA ASP A 43 -4.51 8.22 -4.79
C ASP A 43 -4.01 7.79 -3.40
N ILE A 44 -2.68 7.66 -3.26
CA ILE A 44 -2.03 7.39 -1.96
C ILE A 44 -2.25 8.55 -0.99
N LEU A 45 -2.09 9.79 -1.45
CA LEU A 45 -2.30 10.97 -0.61
C LEU A 45 -3.75 11.08 -0.14
N LYS A 46 -4.73 10.82 -1.02
CA LYS A 46 -6.14 10.77 -0.65
C LYS A 46 -6.42 9.70 0.40
N ALA A 47 -5.86 8.50 0.22
CA ALA A 47 -5.99 7.42 1.19
C ALA A 47 -5.33 7.79 2.54
N ALA A 48 -4.15 8.40 2.51
CA ALA A 48 -3.44 8.84 3.71
C ALA A 48 -4.22 9.91 4.49
N ASP A 49 -4.83 10.87 3.81
CA ASP A 49 -5.65 11.89 4.46
C ASP A 49 -6.91 11.29 5.08
N MET A 50 -7.54 10.32 4.42
CA MET A 50 -8.68 9.57 4.98
C MET A 50 -8.26 8.75 6.22
N ILE A 51 -7.12 8.07 6.18
CA ILE A 51 -6.58 7.32 7.33
C ILE A 51 -6.31 8.26 8.50
N ARG A 52 -5.73 9.44 8.26
CA ARG A 52 -5.50 10.43 9.33
C ARG A 52 -6.80 10.87 10.00
N GLN A 53 -7.83 11.17 9.21
CA GLN A 53 -9.15 11.53 9.76
C GLN A 53 -9.72 10.41 10.62
N LEU A 54 -9.62 9.15 10.18
CA LEU A 54 -10.07 8.00 10.96
C LEU A 54 -9.30 7.87 12.29
N ILE A 55 -7.98 8.08 12.27
CA ILE A 55 -7.16 8.06 13.49
C ILE A 55 -7.57 9.20 14.43
N ASP A 56 -7.76 10.41 13.92
CA ASP A 56 -8.21 11.57 14.71
C ASP A 56 -9.60 11.33 15.34
N ASP A 57 -10.47 10.61 14.63
CA ASP A 57 -11.79 10.17 15.09
C ASP A 57 -11.74 8.93 16.02
N ASN A 58 -10.55 8.49 16.44
CA ASN A 58 -10.29 7.32 17.30
C ASN A 58 -10.76 5.98 16.72
N TYR A 59 -10.83 5.84 15.40
CA TYR A 59 -10.92 4.52 14.79
C TYR A 59 -9.61 3.78 14.97
N ARG A 60 -9.69 2.49 15.24
CA ARG A 60 -8.54 1.60 15.24
C ARG A 60 -8.40 0.88 13.90
N GLU A 61 -7.18 0.50 13.56
CA GLU A 61 -6.94 -0.42 12.46
C GLU A 61 -7.57 -1.79 12.73
N ALA A 62 -8.00 -2.46 11.67
CA ALA A 62 -8.63 -3.77 11.74
C ALA A 62 -7.59 -4.84 12.10
N GLU A 63 -7.98 -5.81 12.94
CA GLU A 63 -7.18 -7.01 13.17
C GLU A 63 -7.30 -7.97 11.98
N ALA A 64 -6.37 -8.93 11.84
CA ALA A 64 -6.37 -9.90 10.74
C ALA A 64 -7.74 -10.57 10.53
N SER A 65 -8.41 -10.99 11.61
CA SER A 65 -9.75 -11.61 11.56
C SER A 65 -10.86 -10.67 11.08
N GLN A 66 -10.66 -9.36 11.18
CA GLN A 66 -11.62 -8.33 10.77
C GLN A 66 -11.35 -7.85 9.35
N ILE A 67 -10.13 -7.96 8.85
CA ILE A 67 -9.76 -7.59 7.48
C ILE A 67 -10.61 -8.38 6.47
N ASP A 68 -10.69 -9.71 6.62
CA ASP A 68 -11.50 -10.56 5.74
C ASP A 68 -12.99 -10.20 5.79
N TYR A 69 -13.50 -9.88 6.99
CA TYR A 69 -14.87 -9.43 7.16
C TYR A 69 -15.12 -8.14 6.39
N LEU A 70 -14.22 -7.15 6.49
CA LEU A 70 -14.34 -5.88 5.79
C LEU A 70 -14.24 -6.07 4.26
N ALA A 71 -13.30 -6.87 3.79
CA ALA A 71 -13.10 -7.16 2.38
C ALA A 71 -14.33 -7.84 1.74
N ARG A 72 -14.84 -8.91 2.38
CA ARG A 72 -16.07 -9.59 1.92
C ARG A 72 -17.27 -8.68 1.93
N ARG A 73 -17.46 -7.93 3.03
CA ARG A 73 -18.68 -7.15 3.26
C ARG A 73 -18.78 -5.91 2.38
N TYR A 74 -17.66 -5.22 2.16
CA TYR A 74 -17.66 -3.89 1.52
C TYR A 74 -17.03 -3.88 0.13
N LEU A 75 -16.17 -4.85 -0.19
CA LEU A 75 -15.51 -4.93 -1.50
C LEU A 75 -16.00 -6.11 -2.34
N ASN A 76 -16.87 -6.98 -1.80
CA ASN A 76 -17.23 -8.28 -2.41
C ASN A 76 -16.00 -9.11 -2.80
N ALA A 77 -14.89 -8.93 -2.07
CA ALA A 77 -13.66 -9.67 -2.30
C ALA A 77 -13.66 -10.92 -1.43
N GLU A 78 -13.44 -12.10 -2.03
CA GLU A 78 -13.17 -13.31 -1.27
C GLU A 78 -11.68 -13.37 -0.93
N PRO A 79 -11.31 -13.66 0.33
CA PRO A 79 -9.94 -13.96 0.71
C PRO A 79 -9.44 -15.14 -0.11
N VAL A 80 -8.25 -15.00 -0.68
CA VAL A 80 -7.55 -16.12 -1.30
C VAL A 80 -6.92 -16.91 -0.15
N GLU A 81 -7.32 -18.16 0.05
CA GLU A 81 -6.64 -19.05 1.02
C GLU A 81 -5.23 -19.35 0.50
N GLU A 82 -4.21 -19.17 1.35
CA GLU A 82 -2.82 -19.57 1.08
C GLU A 82 -2.65 -21.08 0.93
#